data_AF-A0A843SL09-F1
#
_entry.id   AF-A0A843SL09-F1
#
_cell.length_a   1.000
_cell.length_b   1.000
_cell.length_c   1.000
_cell.angle_alpha   90.00
_cell.angle_beta   90.00
_cell.angle_gamma   90.00
#
_symmetry.space_group_name_H-M   'P 1'
#
loop_
_entity.id
_entity.type
_entity.pdbx_description
1 polymer ?
#
loop_
_entity_poly.entity_id
_entity_poly.type
_entity_poly.pdbx_seq_one_letter_code
_entity_poly.pdbx_strand_id
1 'polypeptide(L)'
;MNMPIKFDTLSYARKLEEAGLPQQQAEAQSLALRDALAESTVTPGDMLLLKTDLIARLEILRSDLQGQIDTLKAQIAELKAHMNIRFNILYMLTGLSLVLHGVTLGVLFKILSRLP
;
A
#
# COMPACT_ATOMS: atom_id res chain seq x y z
N MET A 1 24.64 -0.96 7.97
CA MET A 1 25.72 -1.78 8.59
C MET A 1 26.00 -1.17 9.96
N ASN A 2 25.38 -1.67 11.03
CA ASN A 2 25.67 -1.22 12.40
C ASN A 2 26.49 -2.32 13.06
N MET A 3 27.82 -2.17 13.08
CA MET A 3 28.65 -3.11 13.83
C MET A 3 28.39 -2.88 15.32
N PRO A 4 28.05 -3.91 16.11
CA PRO A 4 27.99 -3.78 17.56
C PRO A 4 29.36 -3.28 18.02
N ILE A 5 29.40 -2.17 18.76
CA ILE A 5 30.63 -1.66 19.35
C ILE A 5 31.16 -2.76 20.26
N LYS A 6 32.18 -3.51 19.80
CA LYS A 6 32.85 -4.52 20.61
C LYS A 6 33.78 -3.80 21.57
N PHE A 7 33.22 -3.33 22.67
CA PHE A 7 34.00 -2.71 23.74
C PHE A 7 34.76 -3.79 24.50
N ASP A 8 36.08 -3.86 24.28
CA ASP A 8 36.98 -4.76 25.00
C ASP A 8 37.30 -4.18 26.38
N THR A 9 36.50 -4.60 27.37
CA THR A 9 36.61 -4.19 28.76
C THR A 9 38.00 -4.45 29.35
N LEU A 10 38.64 -5.57 28.98
CA LEU A 10 39.94 -5.97 29.51
C LEU A 10 41.06 -5.09 28.95
N SER A 11 41.06 -4.85 27.65
CA SER A 11 42.04 -3.96 27.01
C SER A 11 41.90 -2.51 27.50
N TYR A 12 40.69 -2.07 27.83
CA TYR A 12 40.45 -0.74 28.39
C TYR A 12 40.91 -0.62 29.85
N ALA A 13 40.64 -1.63 30.69
CA ALA A 13 41.14 -1.66 32.07
C ALA A 13 42.67 -1.60 32.12
N ARG A 14 43.37 -2.37 31.27
CA ARG A 14 44.84 -2.34 31.18
C ARG A 14 45.39 -0.96 30.81
N LYS A 15 44.74 -0.25 29.88
CA LYS A 15 45.14 1.12 29.52
C LYS A 15 44.95 2.11 30.67
N LEU A 16 43.93 1.92 31.51
CA LEU A 16 43.72 2.73 32.71
C LEU A 16 44.79 2.42 33.77
N GLU A 17 45.16 1.15 33.95
CA GLU A 17 46.27 0.75 34.82
C GLU A 17 47.61 1.33 34.37
N GLU A 18 47.90 1.25 33.06
CA GLU A 18 49.10 1.84 32.45
C GLU A 18 49.13 3.38 32.61
N ALA A 19 47.96 4.03 32.67
CA ALA A 19 47.83 5.45 32.95
C ALA A 19 47.96 5.80 34.45
N GLY A 20 48.21 4.82 35.32
CA GLY A 20 48.44 5.00 36.75
C GLY A 20 47.18 4.87 37.62
N LEU A 21 46.05 4.40 37.06
CA LEU A 21 44.85 4.13 37.84
C LEU A 21 45.01 2.80 38.60
N PRO A 22 44.63 2.71 39.89
CA PRO A 22 44.62 1.44 40.60
C PRO A 22 43.76 0.39 39.88
N GLN A 23 44.22 -0.85 39.81
CA GLN A 23 43.54 -1.97 39.12
C GLN A 23 42.04 -2.04 39.45
N GLN A 24 41.70 -1.95 40.72
CA GLN A 24 40.31 -2.04 41.17
C GLN A 24 39.42 -0.90 40.62
N GLN A 25 39.99 0.31 40.43
CA GLN A 25 39.29 1.44 39.82
C GLN A 25 39.26 1.33 38.29
N ALA A 26 40.31 0.82 37.67
CA ALA A 26 40.36 0.58 36.23
C ALA A 26 39.31 -0.46 35.80
N GLU A 27 39.21 -1.57 36.53
CA GLU A 27 38.19 -2.60 36.34
C GLU A 27 36.77 -2.00 36.54
N ALA A 28 36.54 -1.27 37.64
CA ALA A 28 35.26 -0.65 37.90
C ALA A 28 34.83 0.35 36.81
N GLN A 29 35.74 1.20 36.32
CA GLN A 29 35.44 2.13 35.23
C GLN A 29 35.16 1.41 33.91
N SER A 30 35.93 0.38 33.59
CA SER A 30 35.73 -0.39 32.36
C SER A 30 34.35 -1.07 32.34
N LEU A 31 33.92 -1.63 33.48
CA LEU A 31 32.59 -2.24 33.63
C LEU A 31 31.48 -1.19 33.55
N ALA A 32 31.62 -0.07 34.25
CA ALA A 32 30.64 1.01 34.22
C ALA A 32 30.45 1.57 32.80
N LEU A 33 31.53 1.73 32.04
CA LEU A 33 31.48 2.20 30.65
C LEU A 33 30.84 1.16 29.71
N ARG A 34 31.14 -0.12 29.89
CA ARG A 34 30.48 -1.21 29.15
C ARG A 34 28.97 -1.18 29.36
N ASP A 35 28.54 -1.03 30.61
CA ASP A 35 27.13 -1.07 30.98
C ASP A 35 26.39 0.17 30.44
N ALA A 36 26.99 1.36 30.53
CA ALA A 36 26.45 2.58 29.93
C ALA A 36 26.34 2.49 28.38
N LEU A 37 27.31 1.88 27.72
CA LEU A 37 27.27 1.64 26.27
C LEU A 37 26.21 0.59 25.89
N ALA A 38 26.00 -0.44 26.73
CA ALA A 38 24.96 -1.44 26.50
C ALA A 38 23.56 -0.85 26.61
N GLU A 39 23.33 0.08 27.54
CA GLU A 39 22.04 0.76 27.73
C GLU A 39 21.69 1.75 26.61
N SER A 40 22.69 2.43 26.04
CA SER A 40 22.47 3.45 25.00
C SER A 40 22.36 2.90 23.56
N THR A 41 22.55 1.59 23.34
CA THR A 41 22.58 1.03 21.98
C THR A 41 21.27 0.31 21.67
N VAL A 42 20.55 0.75 20.61
CA VAL A 42 19.43 -0.03 20.05
C VAL A 42 19.94 -1.43 19.74
N THR A 43 19.37 -2.44 20.38
CA THR A 43 19.85 -3.80 20.19
C THR A 43 19.52 -4.24 18.76
N PRO A 44 20.36 -5.07 18.12
CA PRO A 44 20.02 -5.66 16.82
C PRO A 44 18.68 -6.41 16.84
N GLY A 45 18.27 -6.92 18.00
CA GLY A 45 16.97 -7.56 18.21
C GLY A 45 15.81 -6.58 18.03
N ASP A 46 15.88 -5.39 18.60
CA ASP A 46 14.84 -4.36 18.48
C ASP A 46 14.66 -3.91 17.02
N MET A 47 15.77 -3.77 16.30
CA MET A 47 15.74 -3.43 14.88
C MET A 47 15.13 -4.57 14.03
N LEU A 48 15.40 -5.83 14.38
CA LEU A 48 14.82 -6.98 13.71
C LEU A 48 13.30 -7.09 13.97
N LEU A 49 12.88 -6.84 15.21
CA LEU A 49 11.47 -6.77 15.58
C LEU A 49 10.75 -5.67 14.81
N LEU A 50 11.32 -4.46 14.77
CA LEU A 50 10.76 -3.34 14.02
C LEU A 50 10.67 -3.65 12.52
N LYS A 51 11.73 -4.23 11.94
CA LYS A 51 11.72 -4.65 10.53
C LYS A 51 10.63 -5.67 10.25
N THR A 52 10.45 -6.63 11.15
CA THR A 52 9.42 -7.67 11.03
C THR A 52 8.01 -7.10 11.13
N ASP A 53 7.77 -6.20 12.10
CA ASP A 53 6.49 -5.50 12.24
C ASP A 53 6.16 -4.65 11.00
N LEU A 54 7.15 -3.92 10.47
CA LEU A 54 6.98 -3.13 9.25
C LEU A 54 6.65 -4.00 8.03
N ILE A 55 7.32 -5.14 7.87
CA ILE A 55 7.01 -6.09 6.78
C ILE A 55 5.59 -6.63 6.93
N ALA A 56 5.17 -7.00 8.15
CA ALA A 56 3.82 -7.49 8.40
C ALA A 56 2.76 -6.42 8.06
N ARG A 57 2.97 -5.17 8.47
CA ARG A 57 2.07 -4.05 8.15
C ARG A 57 1.99 -3.78 6.64
N LEU A 58 3.12 -3.87 5.94
CA LEU A 58 3.16 -3.70 4.49
C LEU A 58 2.36 -4.79 3.76
N GLU A 59 2.49 -6.05 4.19
CA GLU A 59 1.72 -7.14 3.59
C GLU A 59 0.21 -7.00 3.86
N ILE A 60 -0.18 -6.58 5.07
CA ILE A 60 -1.59 -6.28 5.39
C ILE A 60 -2.11 -5.16 4.49
N LEU A 61 -1.37 -4.05 4.37
CA LEU A 61 -1.77 -2.91 3.54
C LEU A 61 -1.86 -3.29 2.05
N ARG A 62 -0.94 -4.10 1.57
CA ARG A 62 -0.95 -4.62 0.19
C ARG A 62 -2.18 -5.48 -0.07
N SER A 63 -2.53 -6.36 0.87
CA SER A 63 -3.72 -7.20 0.79
C SER A 63 -5.01 -6.37 0.78
N ASP A 64 -5.11 -5.38 1.67
CA ASP A 64 -6.26 -4.48 1.75
C ASP A 64 -6.45 -3.68 0.45
N LEU A 65 -5.37 -3.08 -0.07
CA LEU A 65 -5.40 -2.35 -1.35
C LEU A 65 -5.80 -3.26 -2.51
N GLN A 66 -5.31 -4.50 -2.55
CA GLN A 66 -5.70 -5.46 -3.57
C GLN A 66 -7.21 -5.78 -3.48
N GLY A 67 -7.74 -5.99 -2.27
CA GLY A 67 -9.16 -6.21 -2.05
C GLY A 67 -10.04 -5.02 -2.47
N GLN A 68 -9.60 -3.79 -2.17
CA GLN A 68 -10.27 -2.57 -2.61
C GLN A 68 -10.26 -2.46 -4.14
N ILE A 69 -9.13 -2.71 -4.80
CA ILE A 69 -9.02 -2.69 -6.27
C ILE A 69 -9.98 -3.70 -6.90
N ASP A 70 -10.05 -4.91 -6.36
CA ASP A 70 -10.92 -5.95 -6.91
C ASP A 70 -12.40 -5.63 -6.70
N THR A 71 -12.75 -5.02 -5.57
CA THR A 71 -14.09 -4.48 -5.32
C THR A 71 -14.46 -3.38 -6.32
N LEU A 72 -13.55 -2.42 -6.57
CA LEU A 72 -13.78 -1.36 -7.56
C LEU A 72 -13.95 -1.94 -8.97
N LYS A 73 -13.13 -2.94 -9.36
CA LYS A 73 -13.27 -3.62 -10.66
C LYS A 73 -14.64 -4.27 -10.80
N ALA A 74 -15.13 -4.95 -9.75
CA ALA A 74 -16.44 -5.57 -9.75
C ALA A 74 -17.57 -4.53 -9.92
N GLN A 75 -17.50 -3.41 -9.18
CA GLN A 75 -18.46 -2.32 -9.30
C GLN A 75 -18.46 -1.69 -10.71
N ILE A 76 -17.28 -1.50 -11.31
CA ILE A 76 -17.16 -1.00 -12.69
C ILE A 76 -17.77 -2.00 -13.69
N ALA A 77 -17.54 -3.29 -13.51
CA ALA A 77 -18.11 -4.33 -14.38
C ALA A 77 -19.65 -4.36 -14.29
N GLU A 78 -20.19 -4.29 -13.08
CA GLU A 78 -21.64 -4.21 -12.85
C GLU A 78 -22.24 -2.95 -13.47
N LEU A 79 -21.62 -1.78 -13.25
CA LEU A 79 -22.07 -0.53 -13.84
C LEU A 79 -22.07 -0.59 -15.36
N LYS A 80 -21.01 -1.13 -15.97
CA LYS A 80 -20.94 -1.35 -17.43
C LYS A 80 -22.05 -2.27 -17.93
N ALA A 81 -22.34 -3.36 -17.22
CA ALA A 81 -23.42 -4.27 -17.60
C ALA A 81 -24.79 -3.58 -17.54
N HIS A 82 -25.07 -2.85 -16.46
CA HIS A 82 -26.30 -2.07 -16.31
C HIS A 82 -26.44 -1.00 -17.40
N MET A 83 -25.37 -0.27 -17.71
CA MET A 83 -25.37 0.71 -18.80
C MET A 83 -25.62 0.05 -20.15
N ASN A 84 -24.97 -1.07 -20.44
CA ASN A 84 -25.13 -1.77 -21.72
C ASN A 84 -26.58 -2.24 -21.93
N ILE A 85 -27.22 -2.80 -20.91
CA ILE A 85 -28.63 -3.21 -20.97
C ILE A 85 -29.52 -2.00 -21.26
N ARG A 86 -29.34 -0.90 -20.52
CA ARG A 86 -30.14 0.33 -20.71
C ARG A 86 -29.96 0.92 -22.10
N PHE A 87 -28.73 1.03 -22.58
CA PHE A 87 -28.47 1.54 -23.92
C PHE A 87 -29.05 0.64 -24.99
N ASN A 88 -28.93 -0.69 -24.85
CA ASN A 88 -29.52 -1.61 -25.82
C ASN A 88 -31.04 -1.44 -25.93
N ILE A 89 -31.74 -1.33 -24.79
CA ILE A 89 -33.19 -1.06 -24.77
C ILE A 89 -33.49 0.30 -25.41
N LEU A 90 -32.72 1.34 -25.06
CA LEU A 90 -32.89 2.69 -25.61
C LEU A 90 -32.71 2.69 -27.14
N TYR A 91 -31.68 2.02 -27.65
CA TYR A 91 -31.44 1.88 -29.08
C TYR A 91 -32.58 1.13 -29.78
N MET A 92 -33.09 0.06 -29.18
CA MET A 92 -34.24 -0.68 -29.72
C MET A 92 -35.49 0.21 -29.82
N LEU A 93 -35.84 0.92 -28.74
CA LEU A 93 -37.01 1.80 -28.71
C LEU A 93 -36.87 2.96 -29.70
N THR A 94 -35.70 3.57 -29.75
CA THR A 94 -35.42 4.67 -30.68
C THR A 94 -35.48 4.19 -32.13
N GLY A 95 -34.92 3.02 -32.43
CA GLY A 95 -34.98 2.39 -33.75
C GLY A 95 -36.41 2.09 -34.19
N LEU A 96 -37.22 1.48 -33.32
CA LEU A 96 -38.63 1.21 -33.59
C LEU A 96 -39.43 2.50 -33.82
N SER A 97 -39.18 3.53 -33.01
CA SER A 97 -39.81 4.85 -33.17
C SER A 97 -39.44 5.49 -34.51
N LEU A 98 -38.17 5.46 -34.91
CA LEU A 98 -37.72 6.00 -36.20
C LEU A 98 -38.36 5.27 -37.38
N VAL A 99 -38.48 3.94 -37.33
CA VAL A 99 -39.17 3.15 -38.36
C VAL A 99 -40.64 3.56 -38.44
N LEU A 100 -41.33 3.66 -37.30
CA LEU A 100 -42.73 4.10 -37.25
C LEU A 100 -42.91 5.49 -37.88
N HIS A 101 -42.06 6.46 -37.50
CA HIS A 101 -42.10 7.81 -38.07
C HIS A 101 -41.77 7.81 -39.58
N GLY A 102 -40.86 6.95 -40.04
CA GLY A 102 -40.57 6.79 -41.46
C GLY A 102 -41.78 6.29 -42.26
N VAL A 103 -42.51 5.30 -41.71
CA VAL A 103 -43.74 4.77 -42.32
C VAL A 103 -44.84 5.84 -42.35
N THR A 104 -45.07 6.55 -41.25
CA THR A 104 -46.12 7.59 -41.20
C THR A 104 -45.86 8.72 -42.19
N LEU A 105 -44.60 9.20 -42.29
CA LEU A 105 -44.20 10.19 -43.28
C LEU A 105 -44.35 9.67 -44.72
N GLY A 106 -43.96 8.42 -44.98
CA GLY A 106 -44.12 7.80 -46.31
C GLY A 106 -45.59 7.69 -46.74
N VAL A 107 -46.48 7.32 -45.83
CA VAL A 107 -47.93 7.29 -46.08
C VAL A 107 -48.46 8.70 -46.33
N LEU A 108 -48.07 9.68 -45.51
CA LEU A 108 -48.49 11.08 -45.68
C LEU A 108 -48.06 11.63 -47.05
N PHE A 109 -46.82 11.37 -47.46
CA PHE A 109 -46.30 11.77 -48.77
C PHE A 109 -47.10 11.12 -49.93
N LYS A 110 -47.44 9.83 -49.82
CA LYS A 110 -48.24 9.12 -50.83
C LYS A 110 -49.67 9.64 -50.93
N ILE A 111 -50.25 10.11 -49.83
CA ILE A 111 -51.57 10.74 -49.84
C ILE A 111 -51.48 12.13 -50.49
N LEU A 112 -50.49 12.93 -50.08
CA LEU A 112 -50.28 14.28 -50.61
C LEU A 112 -50.03 14.29 -52.12
N SER A 113 -49.28 13.32 -52.65
CA SER A 113 -49.03 13.17 -54.10
C SER A 113 -50.25 12.73 -54.91
N ARG A 114 -51.35 12.35 -54.25
CA ARG A 114 -52.62 11.97 -54.88
C ARG A 114 -53.71 13.03 -54.73
N LEU A 115 -53.46 14.13 -54.03
CA LEU A 115 -54.37 15.28 -54.06
C LEU A 115 -54.23 16.03 -55.39
N PRO A 116 -55.34 16.47 -56.00
CA PRO A 116 -55.35 17.25 -57.24
C PRO A 116 -54.79 18.67 -57.07
#